data_AF-A0AAW8H2Y1-F1
#
_entry.id   AF-A0AAW8H2Y1-F1
#
_cell.length_a   1.000
_cell.length_b   1.000
_cell.length_c   1.000
_cell.angle_alpha   90.00
_cell.angle_beta   90.00
_cell.angle_gamma   90.00
#
_symmetry.space_group_name_H-M   'P 1'
#
loop_
_entity.id
_entity.type
_entity.pdbx_description
1 polymer ?
#
loop_
_entity_poly.entity_id
_entity_poly.type
_entity_poly.pdbx_seq_one_letter_code
_entity_poly.pdbx_strand_id
1 'polypeptide(L)'
;MSGFKYEYQGVRGLKSISKLVGINYNTLFHRIHSGLTLEEAIAAGPRKSYPKVRKETGARKKAQQRAGEVLVGLRKPDQMDSTWALALGMRL
;
A
#
# COMPACT_ATOMS: atom_id res chain seq x y z
N MET A 1 -41.10 -17.34 7.45
CA MET A 1 -41.39 -16.07 6.75
C MET A 1 -40.18 -15.16 6.92
N SER A 2 -39.46 -14.85 5.85
CA SER A 2 -38.30 -13.95 5.95
C SER A 2 -38.81 -12.51 6.07
N GLY A 3 -38.84 -11.99 7.30
CA GLY A 3 -39.15 -10.60 7.58
C GLY A 3 -38.01 -9.72 7.08
N PHE A 4 -38.13 -9.21 5.85
CA PHE A 4 -37.19 -8.22 5.36
C PHE A 4 -37.35 -6.95 6.19
N LYS A 5 -36.37 -6.68 7.06
CA LYS A 5 -36.39 -5.55 8.01
C LYS A 5 -36.19 -4.18 7.34
N TYR A 6 -35.85 -4.15 6.06
CA TYR A 6 -35.43 -2.95 5.34
C TYR A 6 -36.09 -2.87 3.96
N GLU A 7 -36.80 -1.77 3.72
CA GLU A 7 -37.39 -1.38 2.45
C GLU A 7 -36.87 0.01 2.06
N TYR A 8 -36.54 0.19 0.78
CA TYR A 8 -36.11 1.48 0.24
C TYR A 8 -36.63 1.62 -1.19
N GLN A 9 -37.36 2.70 -1.48
CA GLN A 9 -37.94 3.00 -2.80
C GLN A 9 -38.73 1.82 -3.43
N GLY A 10 -39.50 1.09 -2.61
CA GLY A 10 -40.27 -0.08 -3.06
C GLY A 10 -39.44 -1.35 -3.25
N VAL A 11 -38.12 -1.29 -3.08
CA VAL A 11 -37.24 -2.46 -3.11
C VAL A 11 -37.07 -3.02 -1.70
N ARG A 12 -37.38 -4.31 -1.56
CA ARG A 12 -37.27 -5.04 -0.30
C ARG A 12 -35.93 -5.76 -0.21
N GLY A 13 -35.33 -5.68 0.97
CA GLY A 13 -34.13 -6.43 1.31
C GLY A 13 -32.83 -5.74 0.93
N LEU A 14 -31.87 -5.80 1.85
CA LEU A 14 -30.62 -5.05 1.77
C LEU A 14 -29.76 -5.42 0.55
N LYS A 15 -29.83 -6.68 0.09
CA LYS A 15 -29.09 -7.15 -1.09
C LYS A 15 -29.63 -6.55 -2.39
N SER A 16 -30.94 -6.36 -2.48
CA SER A 16 -31.60 -5.72 -3.63
C SER A 16 -31.32 -4.21 -3.63
N ILE A 17 -31.42 -3.58 -2.47
CA ILE A 17 -31.11 -2.16 -2.26
C ILE A 17 -29.64 -1.87 -2.60
N SER A 18 -28.73 -2.75 -2.20
CA SER A 18 -27.30 -2.67 -2.54
C SER A 18 -27.06 -2.59 -4.06
N LYS A 19 -27.78 -3.39 -4.85
CA LYS A 19 -27.67 -3.37 -6.32
C LYS A 19 -28.24 -2.09 -6.93
N LEU A 20 -29.35 -1.59 -6.38
CA LEU A 20 -29.99 -0.36 -6.86
C LEU A 20 -29.13 0.88 -6.60
N VAL A 21 -28.56 0.99 -5.41
CA VAL A 21 -27.77 2.16 -4.97
C VAL A 21 -26.30 2.07 -5.44
N GLY A 22 -25.82 0.88 -5.82
CA GLY A 22 -24.43 0.66 -6.21
C GLY A 22 -23.45 0.63 -5.04
N ILE A 23 -23.94 0.53 -3.80
CA ILE A 23 -23.12 0.37 -2.59
C ILE A 23 -23.07 -1.11 -2.21
N ASN A 24 -21.90 -1.62 -1.85
CA ASN A 24 -21.73 -3.03 -1.47
C ASN A 24 -22.60 -3.39 -0.24
N TYR A 25 -23.29 -4.53 -0.31
CA TYR A 25 -24.08 -5.11 0.78
C TYR A 25 -23.34 -5.09 2.12
N ASN A 26 -22.08 -5.52 2.17
CA ASN A 26 -21.31 -5.54 3.41
C ASN A 26 -21.11 -4.13 3.97
N THR A 27 -21.00 -3.11 3.11
CA THR A 27 -20.87 -1.72 3.56
C THR A 27 -22.18 -1.22 4.18
N LEU A 28 -23.33 -1.49 3.55
CA LEU A 28 -24.64 -1.15 4.12
C LEU A 28 -24.89 -1.91 5.44
N PHE A 29 -24.58 -3.21 5.47
CA PHE A 29 -24.73 -4.04 6.66
C PHE A 29 -23.92 -3.51 7.84
N HIS A 30 -22.63 -3.21 7.63
CA HIS A 30 -21.79 -2.65 8.68
C HIS A 30 -22.28 -1.28 9.18
N ARG A 31 -22.76 -0.41 8.28
CA ARG A 31 -23.31 0.91 8.65
C ARG A 31 -24.55 0.78 9.53
N ILE A 32 -25.46 -0.11 9.16
CA ILE A 32 -26.67 -0.40 9.96
C ILE A 32 -26.30 -1.00 11.30
N HIS A 33 -25.33 -1.93 11.32
CA HIS A 33 -24.86 -2.54 12.57
C HIS A 33 -24.15 -1.54 13.49
N SER A 34 -23.48 -0.53 12.93
CA SER A 34 -22.92 0.60 13.69
C SER A 34 -23.98 1.62 14.15
N GLY A 35 -25.26 1.40 13.85
CA GLY A 35 -26.37 2.23 14.31
C GLY A 35 -26.84 3.32 13.32
N LEU A 36 -26.30 3.37 12.10
CA LEU A 36 -26.84 4.28 11.09
C LEU A 36 -28.18 3.78 10.56
N THR A 37 -29.06 4.71 10.23
CA THR A 37 -30.29 4.40 9.49
C THR A 37 -29.96 4.01 8.04
N LEU A 38 -30.91 3.35 7.37
CA LEU A 38 -30.74 2.92 5.98
C LEU A 38 -30.50 4.12 5.04
N GLU A 39 -31.21 5.23 5.25
CA GLU A 39 -31.08 6.44 4.44
C GLU A 39 -29.73 7.13 4.63
N GLU A 40 -29.27 7.28 5.88
CA GLU A 40 -27.94 7.81 6.17
C GLU A 40 -26.84 6.91 5.60
N ALA A 41 -27.03 5.60 5.69
CA ALA A 41 -26.09 4.64 5.13
C ALA A 41 -26.00 4.74 3.60
N ILE A 42 -27.08 5.12 2.92
CA ILE A 42 -27.11 5.38 1.48
C ILE A 42 -26.47 6.74 1.17
N ALA A 43 -26.80 7.78 1.93
CA ALA A 43 -26.26 9.13 1.79
C ALA A 43 -24.72 9.18 1.97
N ALA A 44 -24.17 8.33 2.82
CA ALA A 44 -22.72 8.20 3.01
C ALA A 44 -21.95 7.69 1.78
N GLY A 45 -22.65 7.21 0.74
CA GLY A 45 -22.07 6.86 -0.56
C GLY A 45 -21.10 5.65 -0.53
N PRO A 46 -20.46 5.32 -1.67
CA PRO A 46 -19.50 4.22 -1.74
C PRO A 46 -18.19 4.56 -1.00
N ARG A 47 -17.51 3.52 -0.51
CA ARG A 47 -16.25 3.68 0.24
C ARG A 47 -15.17 4.23 -0.69
N LYS A 48 -14.52 5.35 -0.31
CA LYS A 48 -13.39 5.92 -1.07
C LYS A 48 -12.25 4.91 -1.11
N SER A 49 -11.87 4.45 -2.31
CA SER A 49 -10.71 3.58 -2.50
C SER A 49 -9.46 4.46 -2.58
N TYR A 50 -8.62 4.41 -1.54
CA TYR A 50 -7.30 5.02 -1.63
C TYR A 50 -6.33 4.02 -2.25
N PRO A 51 -5.55 4.41 -3.27
CA PRO A 51 -4.54 3.53 -3.83
C PRO A 51 -3.57 3.12 -2.73
N LYS A 52 -3.36 1.82 -2.56
CA LYS A 52 -2.36 1.32 -1.60
C LYS A 52 -0.98 1.73 -2.10
N VAL A 53 -0.42 2.79 -1.50
CA VAL A 53 1.00 3.14 -1.70
C VAL A 53 1.81 1.96 -1.18
N ARG A 54 2.46 1.24 -2.09
CA ARG A 54 3.40 0.18 -1.70
C ARG A 54 4.55 0.88 -1.00
N LYS A 55 4.65 0.71 0.33
CA LYS A 55 5.83 1.15 1.06
C LYS A 55 7.02 0.40 0.49
N GLU A 56 7.95 1.12 -0.13
CA GLU A 56 9.23 0.57 -0.55
C GLU A 56 9.94 0.07 0.72
N THR A 57 9.91 -1.24 0.93
CA THR A 57 10.64 -1.87 2.02
C THR A 57 12.12 -1.53 1.83
N GLY A 58 12.78 -1.03 2.88
CA GLY A 58 14.16 -0.50 2.84
C GLY A 58 15.25 -1.49 2.35
N ALA A 59 14.87 -2.71 1.97
CA ALA A 59 15.71 -3.71 1.33
C ALA A 59 16.36 -3.20 0.02
N ARG A 60 15.66 -2.40 -0.80
CA ARG A 60 16.22 -1.90 -2.07
C ARG A 60 17.38 -0.92 -1.88
N LYS A 61 17.35 -0.08 -0.82
CA LYS A 61 18.42 0.90 -0.56
C LYS A 61 19.75 0.26 -0.16
N LYS A 62 19.74 -0.86 0.58
CA LYS A 62 20.98 -1.57 0.97
C LYS A 62 21.65 -2.30 -0.20
N ALA A 63 20.89 -2.77 -1.18
CA ALA A 63 21.45 -3.46 -2.35
C ALA A 63 22.25 -2.49 -3.24
N GLN A 64 21.76 -1.26 -3.42
CA GLN A 64 22.45 -0.25 -4.22
C GLN A 64 23.75 0.23 -3.57
N GLN A 65 23.82 0.26 -2.23
CA GLN A 65 25.04 0.64 -1.51
C GLN A 65 26.17 -0.40 -1.67
N ARG A 66 25.84 -1.69 -1.74
CA ARG A 66 26.83 -2.78 -1.92
C ARG A 66 27.30 -2.96 -3.36
N ALA A 67 26.58 -2.41 -4.34
CA ALA A 67 26.97 -2.47 -5.75
C ALA A 67 28.14 -1.52 -6.08
N GLY A 68 28.47 -0.57 -5.19
CA GLY A 68 29.60 0.35 -5.34
C GLY A 68 30.88 -0.09 -4.61
N GLU A 69 30.83 -1.12 -3.77
CA GLU A 69 32.03 -1.72 -3.16
C GLU A 69 32.70 -2.62 -4.19
N VAL A 70 33.55 -2.03 -5.02
CA VAL A 70 34.54 -2.80 -5.78
C VAL A 70 35.48 -3.42 -4.74
N LEU A 71 35.44 -4.74 -4.58
CA LEU A 71 36.47 -5.48 -3.85
C LEU A 71 37.79 -5.34 -4.62
N VAL A 72 38.55 -4.29 -4.33
CA VAL A 72 39.89 -4.09 -4.90
C VAL A 72 40.86 -4.99 -4.15
N GLY A 73 40.93 -6.25 -4.54
CA GLY A 73 42.17 -6.99 -4.33
C GLY A 73 43.23 -6.29 -5.17
N LEU A 74 44.21 -5.62 -4.54
CA LEU A 74 45.29 -4.91 -5.23
C LEU A 74 46.01 -5.89 -6.15
N ARG A 75 45.70 -5.85 -7.44
CA ARG A 75 46.29 -6.75 -8.44
C ARG A 75 47.65 -6.25 -8.89
N LYS A 76 47.86 -4.94 -8.83
CA LYS A 76 49.13 -4.25 -9.10
C LYS A 76 49.19 -2.92 -8.32
N PRO A 77 50.39 -2.41 -7.98
CA PRO A 77 50.53 -1.19 -7.18
C PRO A 77 49.98 0.08 -7.86
N ASP A 78 49.96 0.13 -9.20
CA ASP A 78 49.44 1.25 -10.01
C ASP A 78 47.92 1.45 -9.90
N GLN A 79 47.19 0.48 -9.36
CA GLN A 79 45.75 0.58 -9.14
C GLN A 79 45.39 1.02 -7.71
N MET A 80 46.39 1.29 -6.87
CA MET A 80 46.18 1.80 -5.52
C MET A 80 45.86 3.29 -5.54
N ASP A 81 45.03 3.75 -4.60
CA ASP A 81 44.77 5.18 -4.45
C ASP A 81 46.08 5.94 -4.14
N SER A 82 46.26 7.10 -4.75
CA SER A 82 47.49 7.88 -4.66
C SER A 82 47.80 8.38 -3.25
N THR A 83 46.77 8.64 -2.43
CA THR A 83 46.98 9.01 -1.02
C THR A 83 47.50 7.85 -0.19
N TRP A 84 47.02 6.64 -0.48
CA TRP A 84 47.48 5.41 0.17
C TRP A 84 48.88 5.00 -0.28
N ALA A 85 49.22 5.21 -1.55
CA ALA A 85 50.57 5.00 -2.05
C ALA A 85 51.59 5.90 -1.36
N LEU A 86 51.26 7.18 -1.18
CA LEU A 86 52.13 8.12 -0.48
C LEU A 86 52.30 7.74 1.00
N ALA A 87 51.23 7.33 1.68
CA ALA A 87 51.29 6.89 3.07
C ALA A 87 52.15 5.62 3.25
N LEU A 88 52.19 4.75 2.24
CA LEU A 88 53.05 3.55 2.21
C LEU A 88 54.45 3.83 1.65
N GLY A 89 54.76 5.08 1.28
CA GLY A 89 56.08 5.47 0.74
C GLY A 89 56.34 4.99 -0.69
N MET A 90 55.30 4.60 -1.42
CA MET A 90 55.39 4.20 -2.83
C MET A 90 55.14 5.40 -3.74
N ARG A 91 55.85 5.45 -4.87
CA ARG A 91 55.64 6.43 -5.94
C ARG A 91 54.95 5.73 -7.11
N LEU A 92 53.69 6.08 -7.36
CA LEU A 92 52.89 5.61 -8.50
C LEU A 92 53.30 6.32 -9.80
#